data_AF-A0A7G5BWC1-F1
#
_entry.id   AF-A0A7G5BWC1-F1
#
_cell.length_a   1.000
_cell.length_b   1.000
_cell.length_c   1.000
_cell.angle_alpha   90.00
_cell.angle_beta   90.00
_cell.angle_gamma   90.00
#
_symmetry.space_group_name_H-M   'P 1'
#
loop_
_entity.id
_entity.type
_entity.pdbx_description
1 polymer ?
#
loop_
_entity_poly.entity_id
_entity_poly.type
_entity_poly.pdbx_seq_one_letter_code
_entity_poly.pdbx_strand_id
1 'polypeptide(L)'
;MTYYNILVQYGIEELVRECADIGIRGLIVPDAYPEESGTYMNACREYQVLNRVHCFANTPVAVGFGIQNAEDVAFLQGKCDIAIIGTQLLNVLERDGLPGVERFLKSVSL
;
A
#
# COMPACT_ATOMS: atom_id res chain seq x y z
N MET A 1 -7.06 5.18 1.18
CA MET A 1 -5.77 5.89 1.26
C MET A 1 -6.07 7.38 1.22
N THR A 2 -5.53 8.16 2.14
CA THR A 2 -5.81 9.60 2.25
C THR A 2 -4.63 10.32 2.90
N TYR A 3 -4.68 11.64 3.02
CA TYR A 3 -3.63 12.46 3.63
C TYR A 3 -4.02 12.91 5.04
N TYR A 4 -3.04 13.11 5.90
CA TYR A 4 -3.24 13.44 7.32
C TYR A 4 -4.06 14.73 7.51
N ASN A 5 -3.85 15.72 6.64
CA ASN A 5 -4.62 16.96 6.69
C ASN A 5 -6.13 16.72 6.57
N ILE A 6 -6.56 15.73 5.77
CA ILE A 6 -7.98 15.40 5.61
C ILE A 6 -8.56 14.85 6.92
N LEU A 7 -7.80 14.03 7.65
CA LEU A 7 -8.20 13.50 8.96
C LEU A 7 -8.41 14.64 9.97
N VAL A 8 -7.49 15.60 10.01
CA VAL A 8 -7.56 16.74 10.94
C VAL A 8 -8.75 17.64 10.63
N GLN A 9 -8.96 17.98 9.35
CA GLN A 9 -10.06 18.85 8.94
C GLN A 9 -11.44 18.21 9.13
N TYR A 10 -11.54 16.89 8.95
CA TYR A 10 -12.79 16.14 9.16
C TYR A 10 -13.11 15.90 10.64
N GLY A 11 -12.09 15.84 11.49
CA GLY A 11 -12.17 15.27 12.83
C GLY A 11 -11.81 13.79 12.79
N ILE A 12 -10.71 13.43 13.44
CA ILE A 12 -10.11 12.09 13.35
C ILE A 12 -11.07 11.01 13.86
N GLU A 13 -11.64 11.20 15.04
CA GLU A 13 -12.54 10.23 15.67
C GLU A 13 -13.79 10.00 14.83
N GLU A 14 -14.36 11.09 14.30
CA GLU A 14 -15.56 11.04 13.46
C GLU A 14 -15.29 10.33 12.13
N LEU A 15 -14.17 10.67 11.48
CA LEU A 15 -13.76 10.01 10.24
C LEU A 15 -13.54 8.51 10.46
N VAL A 16 -12.87 8.13 11.54
CA VAL A 16 -12.58 6.72 11.85
C VAL A 16 -13.86 5.95 12.17
N ARG A 17 -14.78 6.54 12.94
CA ARG A 17 -16.09 5.96 13.23
C ARG A 17 -16.88 5.70 11.96
N GLU A 18 -16.99 6.70 11.08
CA GLU A 18 -17.71 6.54 9.83
C GLU A 18 -17.04 5.54 8.88
N CYS A 19 -15.70 5.55 8.81
CA CYS A 19 -14.95 4.52 8.08
C CYS A 19 -15.33 3.12 8.57
N ALA A 20 -15.40 2.91 9.88
CA ALA A 20 -15.82 1.62 10.45
C ALA A 20 -17.27 1.28 10.10
N ASP A 21 -18.19 2.25 10.21
CA ASP A 21 -19.63 2.08 9.93
C ASP A 21 -19.90 1.69 8.46
N ILE A 22 -19.10 2.18 7.51
CA ILE A 22 -19.22 1.83 6.08
C ILE A 22 -18.35 0.61 5.68
N GLY A 23 -17.70 -0.04 6.63
CA GLY A 23 -16.94 -1.28 6.42
C GLY A 23 -15.49 -1.09 5.96
N ILE A 24 -14.91 0.11 6.06
CA ILE A 24 -13.47 0.32 5.88
C ILE A 24 -12.72 -0.33 7.05
N ARG A 25 -11.72 -1.15 6.73
CA ARG A 25 -10.98 -1.98 7.70
C ARG A 25 -9.61 -1.41 8.09
N GLY A 26 -9.18 -0.33 7.44
CA GLY A 26 -7.88 0.30 7.69
C GLY A 26 -7.64 1.51 6.80
N LEU A 27 -6.68 2.34 7.22
CA LEU A 27 -6.29 3.57 6.52
C LEU A 27 -4.80 3.54 6.19
N ILE A 28 -4.45 4.02 5.00
CA ILE A 28 -3.08 4.33 4.60
C ILE A 28 -2.98 5.85 4.56
N VAL A 29 -2.13 6.43 5.42
CA VAL A 29 -1.91 7.89 5.55
C VAL A 29 -0.42 8.18 5.32
N PRO A 30 0.00 8.47 4.08
CA PRO A 30 1.41 8.50 3.69
C PRO A 30 2.24 9.61 4.33
N ASP A 31 1.59 10.72 4.66
CA ASP A 31 2.17 11.98 5.15
C ASP A 31 1.89 12.22 6.63
N ALA A 32 1.41 11.20 7.35
CA ALA A 32 1.31 11.27 8.80
C ALA A 32 2.73 11.43 9.34
N TYR A 33 3.10 12.66 9.71
CA TYR A 33 4.38 12.96 10.36
C TYR A 33 4.36 12.41 11.78
N PRO A 34 5.17 11.39 12.10
CA PRO A 34 5.24 10.87 13.44
C PRO A 34 6.40 11.60 14.10
N GLU A 35 6.15 12.53 15.03
CA GLU A 35 7.26 13.12 15.80
C GLU A 35 7.98 12.09 16.72
N GLU A 36 7.61 10.80 16.69
CA GLU A 36 8.37 9.65 17.24
C GLU A 36 9.11 8.78 16.17
N SER A 37 9.09 9.14 14.89
CA SER A 37 9.66 8.32 13.80
C SER A 37 11.19 8.36 13.65
N GLY A 38 11.87 9.27 14.35
CA GLY A 38 13.33 9.45 14.24
C GLY A 38 14.15 8.24 14.69
N THR A 39 13.69 7.52 15.71
CA THR A 39 14.31 6.30 16.23
C THR A 39 14.11 5.10 15.28
N TYR A 40 12.94 5.03 14.64
CA TYR A 40 12.54 3.97 13.71
C TYR A 40 13.38 3.99 12.42
N MET A 41 13.57 5.17 11.82
CA MET A 41 14.29 5.29 10.55
C MET A 41 15.82 5.15 10.68
N ASN A 42 16.40 5.41 11.85
CA ASN A 42 17.82 5.16 12.11
C ASN A 42 18.11 3.68 12.41
N ALA A 43 17.27 2.99 13.19
CA ALA A 43 17.38 1.54 13.40
C ALA A 43 17.19 0.74 12.10
N CYS A 44 16.28 1.18 11.22
CA CYS A 44 16.12 0.58 9.89
C CYS A 44 17.40 0.66 9.02
N ARG A 45 18.21 1.72 9.14
CA ARG A 45 19.46 1.88 8.36
C ARG A 45 20.61 1.00 8.85
N GLU A 46 20.67 0.70 10.13
CA GLU A 46 21.74 -0.11 10.73
C GLU A 46 21.61 -1.61 10.39
N TYR A 47 20.46 -2.06 9.89
CA TYR A 47 19.99 -3.43 10.13
C TYR A 47 19.35 -4.17 8.93
N GLN A 48 19.39 -3.68 7.70
CA GLN A 48 18.94 -4.46 6.51
C GLN A 48 17.46 -4.94 6.56
N VAL A 49 16.56 -3.98 6.49
CA VAL A 49 15.14 -4.04 6.89
C VAL A 49 14.26 -5.04 6.14
N LEU A 50 14.47 -5.30 4.86
CA LEU A 50 13.60 -6.23 4.14
C LEU A 50 13.73 -7.68 4.63
N ASN A 51 14.93 -8.10 5.06
CA ASN A 51 15.15 -9.42 5.67
C ASN A 51 14.70 -9.47 7.15
N ARG A 52 14.39 -8.33 7.77
CA ARG A 52 14.03 -8.24 9.19
C ARG A 52 12.57 -7.96 9.47
N VAL A 53 11.84 -7.32 8.54
CA VAL A 53 10.39 -7.18 8.67
C VAL A 53 9.75 -8.58 8.77
N HIS A 54 10.21 -9.55 7.98
CA HIS A 54 9.77 -10.95 8.11
C HIS A 54 10.15 -11.63 9.44
N CYS A 55 11.16 -11.14 10.16
CA CYS A 55 11.61 -11.71 11.45
C CYS A 55 10.90 -11.11 12.67
N PHE A 56 10.29 -9.93 12.55
CA PHE A 56 9.67 -9.19 13.67
C PHE A 56 8.20 -8.84 13.44
N ALA A 57 7.69 -9.03 12.23
CA ALA A 57 6.31 -8.71 11.89
C ALA A 57 5.61 -9.99 11.41
N ASN A 58 4.60 -10.43 12.18
CA ASN A 58 3.63 -11.42 11.72
C ASN A 58 2.58 -10.80 10.78
N THR A 59 2.68 -9.49 10.54
CA THR A 59 1.81 -8.76 9.61
C THR A 59 2.28 -8.97 8.18
N PRO A 60 1.36 -9.30 7.25
CA PRO A 60 1.69 -9.42 5.83
C PRO A 60 2.47 -8.22 5.29
N VAL A 61 3.53 -8.49 4.54
CA VAL A 61 4.37 -7.48 3.90
C VAL A 61 3.80 -7.17 2.53
N ALA A 62 3.48 -5.90 2.30
CA ALA A 62 3.02 -5.42 1.01
C ALA A 62 4.12 -4.65 0.26
N VAL A 63 4.26 -4.90 -1.03
CA VAL A 63 5.13 -4.14 -1.94
C VAL A 63 4.24 -3.38 -2.93
N GLY A 64 4.40 -2.06 -2.99
CA GLY A 64 3.51 -1.19 -3.78
C GLY A 64 4.18 -0.29 -4.79
N PHE A 65 5.44 -0.55 -5.15
CA PHE A 65 6.22 0.34 -6.00
C PHE A 65 6.71 -0.37 -7.27
N GLY A 66 6.50 0.25 -8.42
CA GLY A 66 7.10 -0.18 -9.69
C GLY A 66 6.45 -1.39 -10.39
N ILE A 67 5.30 -1.88 -9.91
CA ILE A 67 4.61 -3.03 -10.51
C ILE A 67 3.83 -2.57 -11.75
N GLN A 68 4.25 -3.01 -12.94
CA GLN A 68 3.70 -2.58 -14.23
C GLN A 68 3.11 -3.72 -15.05
N ASN A 69 3.56 -4.94 -14.85
CA ASN A 69 3.16 -6.10 -15.62
C ASN A 69 3.20 -7.40 -14.80
N ALA A 70 2.86 -8.52 -15.44
CA ALA A 70 2.83 -9.83 -14.80
C ALA A 70 4.21 -10.36 -14.40
N GLU A 71 5.27 -9.95 -15.11
CA GLU A 71 6.66 -10.36 -14.82
C GLU A 71 7.13 -9.73 -13.51
N ASP A 72 6.74 -8.48 -13.24
CA ASP A 72 7.00 -7.81 -11.96
C ASP A 72 6.30 -8.55 -10.80
N VAL A 73 5.06 -8.99 -11.01
CA VAL A 73 4.31 -9.78 -10.01
C VAL A 73 4.95 -11.15 -9.80
N ALA A 74 5.33 -11.83 -10.88
CA ALA A 74 6.04 -13.10 -10.81
C ALA A 74 7.38 -12.96 -10.07
N PHE A 75 8.11 -11.85 -10.28
CA PHE A 75 9.32 -11.56 -9.53
C PHE A 75 9.08 -11.41 -8.03
N LEU A 76 7.93 -10.89 -7.61
CA LEU A 76 7.56 -10.69 -6.21
C LEU A 76 7.02 -11.96 -5.53
N GLN A 77 6.69 -13.01 -6.29
CA GLN A 77 6.27 -14.28 -5.71
C GLN A 77 7.32 -14.84 -4.74
N GLY A 78 6.86 -15.25 -3.56
CA GLY A 78 7.73 -15.76 -2.49
C GLY A 78 8.60 -14.70 -1.82
N LYS A 79 8.46 -13.42 -2.17
CA LYS A 79 9.20 -12.29 -1.58
C LYS A 79 8.34 -11.31 -0.79
N CYS A 80 7.02 -11.29 -1.03
CA CYS A 80 6.06 -10.52 -0.24
C CYS A 80 4.70 -11.21 -0.24
N ASP A 81 3.87 -10.85 0.73
CA ASP A 81 2.52 -11.41 0.88
C ASP A 81 1.50 -10.69 -0.03
N ILE A 82 1.73 -9.41 -0.30
CA ILE A 82 0.77 -8.55 -1.03
C ILE A 82 1.51 -7.70 -2.06
N ALA A 83 1.04 -7.70 -3.30
CA ALA A 83 1.43 -6.76 -4.34
C ALA A 83 0.37 -5.65 -4.48
N ILE A 84 0.77 -4.38 -4.40
CA ILE A 84 -0.12 -3.21 -4.56
C ILE A 84 0.21 -2.53 -5.89
N ILE A 85 -0.75 -2.51 -6.82
CA ILE A 85 -0.60 -1.86 -8.12
C ILE A 85 -1.37 -0.54 -8.11
N GLY A 86 -0.62 0.57 -8.11
CA GLY A 86 -1.17 1.93 -8.13
C GLY A 86 -1.19 2.52 -9.54
N THR A 87 -0.15 3.29 -9.86
CA THR A 87 -0.04 4.11 -11.08
C THR A 87 -0.37 3.37 -12.37
N GLN A 88 0.08 2.12 -12.52
CA GLN A 88 -0.18 1.37 -13.74
C GLN A 88 -1.68 1.08 -13.96
N LEU A 89 -2.41 0.79 -12.88
CA LEU A 89 -3.85 0.54 -12.98
C LEU A 89 -4.60 1.80 -13.44
N LEU A 90 -4.16 2.97 -12.96
CA LEU A 90 -4.70 4.27 -13.39
C LEU A 90 -4.38 4.55 -14.86
N ASN A 91 -3.13 4.32 -15.29
CA ASN A 91 -2.73 4.50 -16.70
C ASN A 91 -3.57 3.63 -17.66
N VAL A 92 -3.82 2.37 -17.28
CA VAL A 92 -4.66 1.45 -18.05
C VAL A 92 -6.11 1.93 -18.08
N LEU A 93 -6.65 2.40 -16.95
CA LEU A 93 -8.00 2.94 -16.87
C LEU A 93 -8.17 4.17 -17.77
N GLU A 94 -7.22 5.10 -17.74
CA GLU A 94 -7.24 6.32 -18.55
C GLU A 94 -7.15 6.00 -20.05
N ARG A 95 -6.31 5.04 -20.44
CA ARG A 95 -6.08 4.70 -21.84
C ARG A 95 -7.18 3.81 -22.44
N ASP A 96 -7.58 2.78 -21.71
CA ASP A 96 -8.34 1.65 -22.24
C ASP A 96 -9.70 1.45 -21.53
N GLY A 97 -10.01 2.29 -20.54
CA GLY A 97 -11.23 2.20 -19.74
C GLY A 97 -11.31 0.95 -18.87
N LEU A 98 -12.49 0.70 -18.32
CA LEU A 98 -12.77 -0.48 -17.49
C LEU A 98 -12.46 -1.82 -18.20
N PRO A 99 -12.74 -2.00 -19.51
CA PRO A 99 -12.35 -3.24 -20.19
C PRO A 99 -10.84 -3.47 -20.22
N GLY A 100 -10.05 -2.39 -20.29
CA GLY A 100 -8.60 -2.45 -20.19
C GLY A 100 -8.14 -2.89 -18.81
N VAL A 101 -8.74 -2.30 -17.76
CA VAL A 101 -8.47 -2.68 -16.37
C VAL A 101 -8.77 -4.16 -16.14
N GLU A 102 -9.90 -4.66 -16.62
CA GLU A 102 -10.25 -6.08 -16.49
C GLU A 102 -9.21 -6.99 -17.18
N ARG A 103 -8.80 -6.65 -18.40
CA ARG A 103 -7.74 -7.40 -19.11
C ARG A 103 -6.41 -7.36 -18.37
N PHE A 104 -6.04 -6.19 -17.85
CA PHE A 104 -4.80 -6.01 -17.10
C PHE A 104 -4.83 -6.85 -15.80
N LEU A 105 -5.89 -6.75 -15.01
CA LEU A 105 -6.05 -7.54 -13.79
C LEU A 105 -6.00 -9.04 -14.09
N LYS A 106 -6.66 -9.51 -15.15
CA LYS A 106 -6.55 -10.90 -15.61
C LYS A 106 -5.13 -11.30 -16.02
N SER A 107 -4.35 -10.38 -16.57
CA SER A 107 -2.96 -10.67 -16.99
C SER A 107 -2.00 -10.81 -15.81
N VAL A 108 -2.26 -10.12 -14.69
CA VAL A 108 -1.39 -10.14 -13.50
C VAL A 108 -1.90 -11.05 -12.39
N SER A 109 -3.15 -11.52 -12.49
CA SER A 109 -3.72 -12.52 -11.58
C SER A 109 -3.21 -13.90 -11.97
N LEU A 110 -2.59 -14.58 -11.01
CA LEU A 110 -2.05 -15.94 -11.15
C LEU A 110 -3.16 -16.99 -11.04
#